data_AF-A0A226N9D2-F1
#
_entry.id   AF-A0A226N9D2-F1
#
_cell.length_a   1.000
_cell.length_b   1.000
_cell.length_c   1.000
_cell.angle_alpha   90.00
_cell.angle_beta   90.00
_cell.angle_gamma   90.00
#
_symmetry.space_group_name_H-M   'P 1'
#
loop_
_entity.id
_entity.type
_entity.pdbx_description
1 polymer ?
#
loop_
_entity_poly.entity_id
_entity_poly.type
_entity_poly.pdbx_seq_one_letter_code
_entity_poly.pdbx_strand_id
1 'polypeptide(L)'
;MQLPVFTVDAFTKSPFGGNPAAVCLLENDLDEDLHQRIATEMNLSETAFIRKLHPADDFTKKNPNSVLTFVTLSGELKTRQEKDRIVMDLPLYPTYPQVLEEVEELIKAATGDMVVQDLRYSPDTKKLLVRLSDAYERSVLEDLQVGAQRFLSAEKTGKVKGLILTLKGKSDGKDQGHDFYSRYFAPWYGVLEDPVTGSAHAVLSSYWSEQLGKKEMLGISLLLLKPETDNATAAKINMKTCKSSHLDSGVESDVQCRSGPGCVVKCSTERMESAAKRRLAANARERRRMQGLNTAFDRLRKVVPQWGQDKKLSKYETLQMALSYIMALTRILAEAERYSTEREWINLHCEHFHPESYHHFTGQKMATDSDPYAQRIFSYHPEHFQIAN
;
A
#
# COMPACT_ATOMS: atom_id res chain seq x y z
N MET A 1 -2.98 4.66 27.55
CA MET A 1 -2.58 3.32 27.07
C MET A 1 -1.26 3.47 26.32
N GLN A 2 -0.28 2.61 26.59
CA GLN A 2 0.93 2.51 25.77
C GLN A 2 0.80 1.27 24.90
N LEU A 3 1.06 1.40 23.60
CA LEU A 3 0.96 0.31 22.63
C LEU A 3 2.23 0.30 21.77
N PRO A 4 3.05 -0.75 21.83
CA PRO A 4 4.20 -0.90 20.93
C PRO A 4 3.71 -1.09 19.49
N VAL A 5 4.22 -0.26 18.59
CA VAL A 5 3.90 -0.29 17.16
C VAL A 5 5.19 -0.31 16.35
N PHE A 6 5.25 -1.20 15.36
CA PHE A 6 6.34 -1.32 14.41
C PHE A 6 5.81 -1.12 13.00
N THR A 7 6.64 -0.54 12.12
CA THR A 7 6.38 -0.52 10.67
C THR A 7 7.35 -1.48 10.01
N VAL A 8 6.84 -2.38 9.17
CA VAL A 8 7.63 -3.39 8.46
C VAL A 8 7.34 -3.29 6.97
N ASP A 9 8.42 -3.19 6.18
CA ASP A 9 8.35 -3.23 4.72
C ASP A 9 8.43 -4.69 4.25
N ALA A 10 7.28 -5.27 3.88
CA ALA A 10 7.22 -6.65 3.43
C ALA A 10 7.73 -6.82 2.00
N PHE A 11 8.30 -7.98 1.68
CA PHE A 11 8.82 -8.36 0.35
C PHE A 11 10.04 -7.57 -0.16
N THR A 12 10.73 -6.82 0.69
CA THR A 12 11.95 -6.08 0.32
C THR A 12 13.11 -6.44 1.25
N LYS A 13 14.35 -6.22 0.78
CA LYS A 13 15.58 -6.25 1.61
C LYS A 13 16.04 -4.86 2.04
N SER A 14 15.47 -3.82 1.46
CA SER A 14 15.83 -2.42 1.67
C SER A 14 14.65 -1.62 2.21
N PRO A 15 14.87 -0.68 3.14
CA PRO A 15 13.83 0.26 3.58
C PRO A 15 13.19 1.00 2.40
N PHE A 16 11.92 1.38 2.54
CA PHE A 16 11.14 2.11 1.54
C PHE A 16 10.84 1.34 0.24
N GLY A 17 11.13 0.03 0.21
CA GLY A 17 10.68 -0.90 -0.82
C GLY A 17 9.46 -1.70 -0.38
N GLY A 18 8.92 -2.52 -1.28
CA GLY A 18 7.89 -3.50 -0.92
C GLY A 18 6.56 -2.88 -0.48
N ASN A 19 5.90 -3.52 0.50
CA ASN A 19 4.59 -3.09 1.01
C ASN A 19 4.63 -2.83 2.54
N PRO A 20 4.44 -1.58 3.00
CA PRO A 20 4.52 -1.23 4.41
C PRO A 20 3.28 -1.67 5.20
N ALA A 21 3.50 -2.36 6.32
CA ALA A 21 2.45 -2.75 7.25
C ALA A 21 2.78 -2.32 8.69
N ALA A 22 1.76 -1.88 9.43
CA ALA A 22 1.86 -1.65 10.86
C ALA A 22 1.67 -2.96 11.63
N VAL A 23 2.47 -3.18 12.67
CA VAL A 23 2.37 -4.33 13.57
C VAL A 23 2.26 -3.81 15.00
N CYS A 24 1.12 -4.05 15.63
CA CYS A 24 0.80 -3.63 16.99
C CYS A 24 0.89 -4.85 17.93
N LEU A 25 1.68 -4.75 19.00
CA LEU A 25 1.83 -5.81 19.99
C LEU A 25 0.89 -5.56 21.17
N LEU A 26 -0.11 -6.44 21.34
CA LEU A 26 -1.16 -6.32 22.34
C LEU A 26 -0.78 -7.06 23.62
N GLU A 27 -0.57 -6.30 24.70
CA GLU A 27 -0.48 -6.84 26.07
C GLU A 27 -1.86 -7.17 26.65
N ASN A 28 -2.91 -6.47 26.20
CA ASN A 28 -4.30 -6.71 26.57
C ASN A 28 -5.18 -6.68 25.31
N ASP A 29 -6.29 -7.41 25.34
CA ASP A 29 -7.27 -7.38 24.26
C ASP A 29 -7.87 -5.96 24.12
N LEU A 30 -8.07 -5.53 22.88
CA LEU A 30 -8.72 -4.26 22.55
C LEU A 30 -10.12 -4.54 21.97
N ASP A 31 -11.04 -3.59 22.13
CA ASP A 31 -12.31 -3.64 21.40
C ASP A 31 -12.12 -3.37 19.90
N GLU A 32 -13.09 -3.78 19.08
CA GLU A 32 -13.02 -3.65 17.61
C GLU A 32 -12.95 -2.19 17.14
N ASP A 33 -13.60 -1.27 17.87
CA ASP A 33 -13.60 0.16 17.55
C ASP A 33 -12.19 0.77 17.72
N LEU A 34 -11.47 0.39 18.77
CA LEU A 34 -10.12 0.83 19.03
C LEU A 34 -9.13 0.22 18.03
N HIS A 35 -9.29 -1.06 17.67
CA HIS A 35 -8.55 -1.65 16.55
C HIS A 35 -8.74 -0.81 15.28
N GLN A 36 -9.97 -0.43 14.97
CA GLN A 36 -10.29 0.33 13.77
C GLN A 36 -9.76 1.77 13.84
N ARG A 37 -9.79 2.41 15.01
CA ARG A 37 -9.19 3.74 15.24
C ARG A 37 -7.68 3.71 15.09
N ILE A 38 -6.99 2.74 15.70
CA ILE A 38 -5.53 2.60 15.56
C ILE A 38 -5.16 2.36 14.10
N ALA A 39 -5.84 1.44 13.41
CA ALA A 39 -5.59 1.21 11.99
C ALA A 39 -5.88 2.45 11.12
N THR A 40 -6.81 3.31 11.55
CA THR A 40 -7.08 4.60 10.90
C THR A 40 -5.97 5.61 11.14
N GLU A 41 -5.45 5.67 12.36
CA GLU A 41 -4.33 6.54 12.73
C GLU A 41 -3.05 6.15 11.98
N MET A 42 -2.73 4.84 11.93
CA MET A 42 -1.54 4.33 11.24
C MET A 42 -1.57 4.58 9.74
N ASN A 43 -2.76 4.52 9.13
CA ASN A 43 -2.97 4.92 7.74
C ASN A 43 -2.06 4.19 6.72
N LEU A 44 -1.75 2.92 6.98
CA LEU A 44 -1.05 1.99 6.09
C LEU A 44 -2.04 1.02 5.43
N SER A 45 -1.57 0.23 4.45
CA SER A 45 -2.39 -0.76 3.74
C SER A 45 -3.02 -1.76 4.72
N GLU A 46 -2.19 -2.27 5.64
CA GLU A 46 -2.59 -3.19 6.69
C GLU A 46 -2.05 -2.75 8.06
N THR A 47 -2.82 -3.09 9.10
CA THR A 47 -2.40 -3.02 10.49
C THR A 47 -2.69 -4.37 11.14
N ALA A 48 -1.64 -5.10 11.47
CA ALA A 48 -1.70 -6.37 12.16
C ALA A 48 -1.68 -6.13 13.67
N PHE A 49 -2.53 -6.87 14.39
CA PHE A 49 -2.57 -6.84 15.85
C PHE A 49 -2.21 -8.24 16.35
N ILE A 50 -1.12 -8.32 17.10
CA ILE A 50 -0.59 -9.58 17.64
C ILE A 50 -0.93 -9.62 19.12
N ARG A 51 -1.69 -10.63 19.55
CA ARG A 51 -2.02 -10.87 20.96
C ARG A 51 -1.29 -12.11 21.48
N LYS A 52 -0.99 -12.10 22.77
CA LYS A 52 -0.53 -13.30 23.49
C LYS A 52 -1.66 -14.33 23.55
N LEU A 53 -1.34 -15.61 23.37
CA LEU A 53 -2.31 -16.69 23.54
C LEU A 53 -2.32 -17.18 24.99
N HIS A 54 -1.15 -17.16 25.63
CA HIS A 54 -0.96 -17.51 27.02
C HIS A 54 -0.35 -16.34 27.81
N PRO A 55 -0.71 -16.14 29.09
CA PRO A 55 -0.13 -15.08 29.92
C PRO A 55 1.39 -15.15 30.06
N ALA A 56 1.99 -16.33 29.86
CA ALA A 56 3.44 -16.55 29.91
C ALA A 56 4.17 -16.21 28.60
N ASP A 57 3.44 -15.91 27.52
CA ASP A 57 4.02 -15.52 26.24
C ASP A 57 4.73 -14.16 26.35
N ASP A 58 5.82 -14.01 25.62
CA ASP A 58 6.71 -12.85 25.71
C ASP A 58 7.17 -12.42 24.32
N PHE A 59 6.85 -11.18 23.93
CA PHE A 59 7.21 -10.62 22.63
C PHE A 59 8.72 -10.35 22.49
N THR A 60 9.47 -10.33 23.58
CA THR A 60 10.93 -10.12 23.55
C THR A 60 11.70 -11.40 23.24
N LYS A 61 11.05 -12.57 23.36
CA LYS A 61 11.66 -13.86 23.09
C LYS A 61 11.39 -14.28 21.65
N LYS A 62 12.41 -14.87 21.02
CA LYS A 62 12.26 -15.43 19.68
C LYS A 62 11.19 -16.53 19.72
N ASN A 63 10.24 -16.46 18.79
CA ASN A 63 9.21 -17.48 18.63
C ASN A 63 9.88 -18.85 18.32
N PRO A 64 9.66 -19.89 19.15
CA PRO A 64 10.28 -21.20 18.96
C PRO A 64 9.58 -22.05 17.90
N ASN A 65 8.39 -21.66 17.45
CA ASN A 65 7.62 -22.42 16.47
C ASN A 65 8.29 -22.35 15.09
N SER A 66 8.51 -23.51 14.48
CA SER A 66 9.09 -23.61 13.14
C SER A 66 8.11 -23.18 12.03
N VAL A 67 6.81 -23.18 12.32
CA VAL A 67 5.73 -22.77 11.40
C VAL A 67 4.70 -21.95 12.17
N LEU A 68 4.27 -20.83 11.59
CA LEU A 68 3.13 -20.05 12.08
C LEU A 68 1.94 -20.25 11.14
N THR A 69 0.78 -20.53 11.70
CA THR A 69 -0.48 -20.69 10.95
C THR A 69 -1.37 -19.47 11.17
N PHE A 70 -1.73 -18.80 10.08
CA PHE A 70 -2.70 -17.72 10.06
C PHE A 70 -4.04 -18.25 9.57
N VAL A 71 -5.07 -18.16 10.39
CA VAL A 71 -6.44 -18.46 9.95
C VAL A 71 -6.97 -17.22 9.23
N THR A 72 -7.17 -17.34 7.92
CA THR A 72 -7.72 -16.26 7.08
C THR A 72 -9.07 -16.65 6.51
N LEU A 73 -9.76 -15.70 5.88
CA LEU A 73 -11.00 -15.96 5.15
C LEU A 73 -10.81 -16.88 3.93
N SER A 74 -9.58 -16.96 3.42
CA SER A 74 -9.19 -17.84 2.31
C SER A 74 -8.71 -19.20 2.79
N GLY A 75 -8.84 -19.49 4.09
CA GLY A 75 -8.31 -20.68 4.75
C GLY A 75 -7.03 -20.41 5.54
N GLU A 76 -6.39 -21.48 5.99
CA GLU A 76 -5.13 -21.40 6.71
C GLU A 76 -3.97 -21.04 5.78
N LEU A 77 -3.17 -20.05 6.17
CA LEU A 77 -1.88 -19.75 5.56
C LEU A 77 -0.77 -20.17 6.51
N LYS A 78 0.18 -20.95 6.03
CA LYS A 78 1.33 -21.37 6.82
C LYS A 78 2.53 -20.55 6.43
N THR A 79 3.27 -20.06 7.41
CA THR A 79 4.52 -19.33 7.19
C THR A 79 5.65 -19.95 7.98
N ARG A 80 6.84 -19.89 7.42
CA ARG A 80 8.06 -20.42 8.05
C ARG A 80 9.26 -19.60 7.63
N GLN A 81 10.27 -19.56 8.48
CA GLN A 81 11.55 -18.97 8.13
C GLN A 81 12.41 -20.02 7.41
N GLU A 82 12.90 -19.69 6.22
CA GLU A 82 13.90 -20.47 5.49
C GLU A 82 15.11 -19.57 5.21
N LYS A 83 16.22 -19.81 5.92
CA LYS A 83 17.45 -18.98 5.85
C LYS A 83 17.14 -17.49 6.10
N ASP A 84 17.37 -16.64 5.11
CA ASP A 84 17.17 -15.18 5.11
C ASP A 84 15.76 -14.78 4.63
N ARG A 85 14.83 -15.73 4.46
CA ARG A 85 13.50 -15.48 3.87
C ARG A 85 12.36 -15.99 4.73
N ILE A 86 11.20 -15.36 4.58
CA ILE A 86 9.93 -15.88 5.08
C ILE A 86 9.21 -16.52 3.89
N VAL A 87 8.83 -17.78 4.04
CA VAL A 87 8.05 -18.52 3.04
C VAL A 87 6.62 -18.62 3.54
N MET A 88 5.67 -18.26 2.69
CA MET A 88 4.24 -18.36 2.94
C MET A 88 3.61 -19.33 1.94
N ASP A 89 2.85 -20.30 2.44
CA ASP A 89 2.05 -21.19 1.62
C ASP A 89 0.72 -20.49 1.30
N LEU A 90 0.53 -20.17 0.02
CA LEU A 90 -0.69 -19.56 -0.49
C LEU A 90 -1.56 -20.64 -1.18
N PRO A 91 -2.90 -20.51 -1.14
CA PRO A 91 -3.76 -21.35 -1.95
C PRO A 91 -3.46 -21.15 -3.43
N LEU A 92 -3.64 -22.20 -4.23
CA LEU A 92 -3.54 -22.12 -5.68
C LEU A 92 -4.92 -21.81 -6.26
N TYR A 93 -5.03 -20.76 -7.06
CA TYR A 93 -6.28 -20.40 -7.71
C TYR A 93 -6.17 -20.59 -9.22
N PRO A 94 -6.87 -21.59 -9.80
CA PRO A 94 -6.82 -21.84 -11.23
C PRO A 94 -7.45 -20.70 -12.01
N THR A 95 -7.11 -20.65 -13.29
CA THR A 95 -7.66 -19.68 -14.23
C THR A 95 -8.21 -20.38 -15.45
N TYR A 96 -9.28 -19.82 -16.01
CA TYR A 96 -9.98 -20.38 -17.17
C TYR A 96 -9.94 -19.39 -18.34
N PRO A 97 -9.97 -19.85 -19.60
CA PRO A 97 -10.09 -18.96 -20.75
C PRO A 97 -11.23 -17.95 -20.58
N GLN A 98 -10.95 -16.69 -20.88
CA GLN A 98 -11.94 -15.62 -20.83
C GLN A 98 -12.15 -15.06 -22.24
N VAL A 99 -13.42 -14.84 -22.58
CA VAL A 99 -13.87 -14.29 -23.85
C VAL A 99 -13.52 -12.80 -23.90
N LEU A 100 -12.86 -12.36 -24.98
CA LEU A 100 -12.32 -11.01 -25.12
C LEU A 100 -13.44 -9.96 -25.12
N GLU A 101 -14.50 -10.22 -25.88
CA GLU A 101 -15.63 -9.31 -26.11
C GLU A 101 -16.34 -8.92 -24.81
N GLU A 102 -16.30 -9.77 -23.77
CA GLU A 102 -16.90 -9.48 -22.47
C GLU A 102 -16.10 -8.46 -21.64
N VAL A 103 -14.80 -8.32 -21.92
CA VAL A 103 -13.86 -7.51 -21.11
C VAL A 103 -12.98 -6.60 -21.97
N GLU A 104 -13.33 -6.40 -23.24
CA GLU A 104 -12.53 -5.68 -24.22
C GLU A 104 -12.25 -4.23 -23.78
N GLU A 105 -13.28 -3.53 -23.31
CA GLU A 105 -13.15 -2.17 -22.78
C GLU A 105 -12.19 -2.09 -21.59
N LEU A 106 -12.20 -3.12 -20.72
CA LEU A 106 -11.32 -3.16 -19.57
C LEU A 106 -9.86 -3.43 -19.99
N ILE A 107 -9.65 -4.30 -20.97
CA ILE A 107 -8.33 -4.56 -21.54
C ILE A 107 -7.80 -3.31 -22.24
N LYS A 108 -8.59 -2.65 -23.09
CA LYS A 108 -8.21 -1.39 -23.73
C LYS A 108 -7.89 -0.30 -22.71
N ALA A 109 -8.64 -0.23 -21.62
CA ALA A 109 -8.33 0.70 -20.53
C ALA A 109 -6.97 0.40 -19.87
N ALA A 110 -6.58 -0.87 -19.78
CA ALA A 110 -5.34 -1.35 -19.18
C ALA A 110 -4.13 -1.25 -20.10
N THR A 111 -4.27 -1.65 -21.36
CA THR A 111 -3.15 -1.92 -22.26
C THR A 111 -3.19 -1.08 -23.54
N GLY A 112 -4.24 -0.28 -23.76
CA GLY A 112 -4.46 0.37 -25.05
C GLY A 112 -4.53 -0.66 -26.18
N ASP A 113 -3.78 -0.42 -27.26
CA ASP A 113 -3.75 -1.27 -28.46
C ASP A 113 -2.64 -2.36 -28.42
N MET A 114 -2.07 -2.62 -27.24
CA MET A 114 -1.04 -3.65 -27.11
C MET A 114 -1.59 -5.05 -27.39
N VAL A 115 -0.73 -5.91 -27.94
CA VAL A 115 -1.09 -7.28 -28.30
C VAL A 115 -1.18 -8.17 -27.05
N VAL A 116 -2.39 -8.62 -26.75
CA VAL A 116 -2.68 -9.63 -25.71
C VAL A 116 -2.50 -11.03 -26.31
N GLN A 117 -1.71 -11.86 -25.64
CA GLN A 117 -1.42 -13.23 -26.07
C GLN A 117 -2.34 -14.27 -25.41
N ASP A 118 -2.72 -14.06 -24.15
CA ASP A 118 -3.69 -14.93 -23.47
C ASP A 118 -4.52 -14.11 -22.47
N LEU A 119 -5.76 -14.54 -22.28
CA LEU A 119 -6.72 -13.89 -21.40
C LEU A 119 -7.41 -14.94 -20.54
N ARG A 120 -7.24 -14.81 -19.23
CA ARG A 120 -7.71 -15.79 -18.26
C ARG A 120 -8.47 -15.14 -17.12
N TYR A 121 -9.40 -15.86 -16.52
CA TYR A 121 -10.18 -15.39 -15.37
C TYR A 121 -10.18 -16.43 -14.24
N SER A 122 -9.95 -15.96 -13.01
CA SER A 122 -10.06 -16.76 -11.80
C SER A 122 -11.36 -16.42 -11.06
N PRO A 123 -12.39 -17.29 -11.09
CA PRO A 123 -13.69 -17.01 -10.48
C PRO A 123 -13.62 -16.88 -8.96
N ASP A 124 -12.79 -17.69 -8.29
CA ASP A 124 -12.63 -17.67 -6.83
C ASP A 124 -12.12 -16.33 -6.31
N THR A 125 -11.20 -15.71 -7.06
CA THR A 125 -10.58 -14.44 -6.67
C THR A 125 -11.13 -13.23 -7.41
N LYS A 126 -11.99 -13.46 -8.42
CA LYS A 126 -12.50 -12.43 -9.34
C LYS A 126 -11.40 -11.63 -10.04
N LYS A 127 -10.25 -12.27 -10.29
CA LYS A 127 -9.09 -11.66 -10.95
C LYS A 127 -9.08 -12.00 -12.43
N LEU A 128 -8.96 -10.98 -13.27
CA LEU A 128 -8.68 -11.11 -14.69
C LEU A 128 -7.15 -11.10 -14.87
N LEU A 129 -6.60 -12.10 -15.55
CA LEU A 129 -5.19 -12.18 -15.92
C LEU A 129 -5.07 -11.91 -17.42
N VAL A 130 -4.31 -10.87 -17.75
CA VAL A 130 -4.00 -10.45 -19.11
C VAL A 130 -2.52 -10.73 -19.35
N ARG A 131 -2.22 -11.71 -20.21
CA ARG A 131 -0.85 -11.98 -20.66
C ARG A 131 -0.59 -11.20 -21.94
N LEU A 132 0.42 -10.34 -21.90
CA LEU A 132 0.90 -9.63 -23.08
C LEU A 132 1.81 -10.53 -23.93
N SER A 133 1.96 -10.16 -25.21
CA SER A 133 2.84 -10.86 -26.17
C SER A 133 4.30 -10.96 -25.69
N ASP A 134 4.92 -12.12 -25.92
CA ASP A 134 6.35 -12.38 -25.69
C ASP A 134 7.28 -11.44 -26.51
N ALA A 135 6.73 -10.69 -27.48
CA ALA A 135 7.44 -9.64 -28.20
C ALA A 135 7.76 -8.41 -27.34
N TYR A 136 7.04 -8.20 -26.24
CA TYR A 136 7.27 -7.08 -25.33
C TYR A 136 8.34 -7.41 -24.28
N GLU A 137 9.06 -6.37 -23.88
CA GLU A 137 10.07 -6.45 -22.82
C GLU A 137 9.52 -5.92 -21.49
N ARG A 138 10.25 -6.20 -20.40
CA ARG A 138 9.95 -5.70 -19.05
C ARG A 138 9.65 -4.20 -19.01
N SER A 139 10.42 -3.38 -19.75
CA SER A 139 10.27 -1.92 -19.81
C SER A 139 8.86 -1.47 -20.19
N VAL A 140 8.16 -2.27 -20.99
CA VAL A 140 6.78 -1.98 -21.39
C VAL A 140 5.84 -1.94 -20.19
N LEU A 141 6.01 -2.86 -19.23
CA LEU A 141 5.23 -2.81 -17.99
C LEU A 141 5.66 -1.66 -17.10
N GLU A 142 6.94 -1.30 -17.08
CA GLU A 142 7.47 -0.21 -16.25
C GLU A 142 6.98 1.15 -16.73
N ASP A 143 6.88 1.35 -18.05
CA ASP A 143 6.46 2.63 -18.64
C ASP A 143 4.93 2.80 -18.72
N LEU A 144 4.17 1.70 -18.71
CA LEU A 144 2.73 1.70 -18.93
C LEU A 144 1.99 2.59 -17.90
N GLN A 145 1.32 3.62 -18.37
CA GLN A 145 0.50 4.51 -17.53
C GLN A 145 -0.97 4.12 -17.62
N VAL A 146 -1.60 3.92 -16.47
CA VAL A 146 -2.99 3.50 -16.37
C VAL A 146 -3.84 4.59 -15.71
N GLY A 147 -4.97 4.93 -16.31
CA GLY A 147 -5.92 5.91 -15.78
C GLY A 147 -7.04 5.27 -14.96
N ALA A 148 -7.11 5.58 -13.65
CA ALA A 148 -8.12 5.02 -12.73
C ALA A 148 -9.57 5.18 -13.20
N GLN A 149 -9.91 6.34 -13.77
CA GLN A 149 -11.26 6.62 -14.25
C GLN A 149 -11.67 5.69 -15.39
N ARG A 150 -10.74 5.39 -16.32
CA ARG A 150 -11.01 4.48 -17.45
C ARG A 150 -11.29 3.06 -16.97
N PHE A 151 -10.53 2.57 -15.99
CA PHE A 151 -10.77 1.26 -15.38
C PHE A 151 -12.14 1.16 -14.71
N LEU A 152 -12.47 2.16 -13.88
CA LEU A 152 -13.75 2.18 -13.17
C LEU A 152 -14.93 2.27 -14.13
N SER A 153 -14.79 2.99 -15.25
CA SER A 153 -15.84 3.06 -16.27
C SER A 153 -15.96 1.81 -17.12
N ALA A 154 -14.88 1.04 -17.30
CA ALA A 154 -14.84 -0.11 -18.20
C ALA A 154 -15.47 -1.38 -17.59
N GLU A 155 -15.39 -1.58 -16.28
CA GLU A 155 -15.97 -2.74 -15.58
C GLU A 155 -17.20 -2.31 -14.76
N LYS A 156 -18.39 -2.63 -15.28
CA LYS A 156 -19.68 -2.25 -14.67
C LYS A 156 -20.45 -3.44 -14.08
N THR A 157 -20.04 -4.66 -14.39
CA THR A 157 -20.74 -5.89 -14.00
C THR A 157 -20.38 -6.33 -12.57
N GLY A 158 -19.22 -5.90 -12.09
CA GLY A 158 -18.66 -6.35 -10.82
C GLY A 158 -18.12 -7.79 -10.86
N LYS A 159 -18.04 -8.39 -12.06
CA LYS A 159 -17.41 -9.70 -12.33
C LYS A 159 -15.92 -9.62 -12.01
N VAL A 160 -15.21 -8.64 -12.56
CA VAL A 160 -13.79 -8.41 -12.27
C VAL A 160 -13.63 -7.48 -11.06
N LYS A 161 -12.76 -7.87 -10.14
CA LYS A 161 -12.38 -7.08 -8.96
C LYS A 161 -10.88 -6.80 -8.87
N GLY A 162 -10.07 -7.43 -9.72
CA GLY A 162 -8.66 -7.12 -9.89
C GLY A 162 -8.17 -7.53 -11.27
N LEU A 163 -7.22 -6.79 -11.81
CA LEU A 163 -6.58 -7.07 -13.09
C LEU A 163 -5.10 -7.32 -12.85
N ILE A 164 -4.64 -8.50 -13.24
CA ILE A 164 -3.23 -8.88 -13.29
C ILE A 164 -2.77 -8.69 -14.73
N LEU A 165 -1.79 -7.83 -14.95
CA LEU A 165 -1.10 -7.72 -16.23
C LEU A 165 0.25 -8.42 -16.11
N THR A 166 0.59 -9.32 -17.04
CA THR A 166 1.80 -10.14 -16.91
C THR A 166 2.54 -10.35 -18.23
N LEU A 167 3.87 -10.48 -18.14
CA LEU A 167 4.79 -10.78 -19.23
C LEU A 167 5.66 -11.98 -18.86
N LYS A 168 6.02 -12.79 -19.87
CA LYS A 168 7.04 -13.81 -19.73
C LYS A 168 8.40 -13.15 -19.54
N GLY A 169 9.19 -13.64 -18.59
CA GLY A 169 10.55 -13.17 -18.41
C GLY A 169 11.50 -13.79 -19.43
N LYS A 170 12.53 -13.02 -19.82
CA LYS A 170 13.59 -13.47 -20.72
C LYS A 170 14.86 -13.73 -19.91
N SER A 171 15.52 -14.86 -20.14
CA SER A 171 16.83 -15.16 -19.57
C SER A 171 17.89 -14.54 -20.48
N ASP A 172 18.47 -13.42 -20.06
CA ASP A 172 19.45 -12.69 -20.87
C ASP A 172 20.92 -13.12 -20.60
N GLY A 173 21.11 -14.37 -20.16
CA GLY A 173 22.42 -15.01 -19.97
C GLY A 173 23.37 -14.39 -18.93
N LYS A 174 23.06 -13.22 -18.37
CA LYS A 174 23.94 -12.46 -17.45
C LYS A 174 23.41 -12.25 -16.03
N ASP A 175 22.19 -12.69 -15.74
CA ASP A 175 21.63 -12.66 -14.39
C ASP A 175 20.68 -13.85 -14.17
N GLN A 176 20.28 -14.13 -12.92
CA GLN A 176 19.16 -15.05 -12.66
C GLN A 176 17.87 -14.38 -13.17
N GLY A 177 17.60 -14.54 -14.45
CA GLY A 177 16.41 -14.01 -15.11
C GLY A 177 15.14 -14.43 -14.37
N HIS A 178 14.18 -13.53 -14.33
CA HIS A 178 12.88 -13.80 -13.74
C HIS A 178 12.06 -14.65 -14.71
N ASP A 179 11.20 -15.52 -14.20
CA ASP A 179 10.33 -16.35 -15.03
C ASP A 179 9.18 -15.54 -15.62
N PHE A 180 8.71 -14.53 -14.87
CA PHE A 180 7.67 -13.62 -15.31
C PHE A 180 7.69 -12.29 -14.54
N TYR A 181 7.06 -11.28 -15.14
CA TYR A 181 6.82 -9.98 -14.56
C TYR A 181 5.31 -9.73 -14.44
N SER A 182 4.90 -8.92 -13.47
CA SER A 182 3.49 -8.61 -13.26
C SER A 182 3.26 -7.20 -12.72
N ARG A 183 2.05 -6.68 -12.95
CA ARG A 183 1.45 -5.53 -12.26
C ARG A 183 0.04 -5.91 -11.83
N TYR A 184 -0.41 -5.38 -10.70
CA TYR A 184 -1.75 -5.69 -10.18
C TYR A 184 -2.56 -4.42 -9.94
N PHE A 185 -3.69 -4.32 -10.64
CA PHE A 185 -4.61 -3.20 -10.57
C PHE A 185 -5.89 -3.59 -9.83
N ALA A 186 -6.28 -2.79 -8.84
CA ALA A 186 -7.41 -3.08 -7.95
C ALA A 186 -8.35 -1.88 -7.73
N PRO A 187 -8.70 -1.06 -8.76
CA PRO A 187 -9.35 0.24 -8.56
C PRO A 187 -10.72 0.14 -7.88
N TRP A 188 -11.43 -0.98 -8.01
CA TRP A 188 -12.71 -1.24 -7.31
C TRP A 188 -12.53 -1.43 -5.80
N TYR A 189 -11.31 -1.69 -5.35
CA TYR A 189 -10.89 -1.65 -3.96
C TYR A 189 -10.27 -0.28 -3.58
N GLY A 190 -10.42 0.75 -4.41
CA GLY A 190 -9.96 2.11 -4.11
C GLY A 190 -8.44 2.31 -4.22
N VAL A 191 -7.70 1.25 -4.57
CA VAL A 191 -6.27 1.28 -4.87
C VAL A 191 -6.10 1.07 -6.36
N LEU A 192 -5.57 2.06 -7.09
CA LEU A 192 -5.39 1.90 -8.53
C LEU A 192 -4.48 0.72 -8.84
N GLU A 193 -3.30 0.71 -8.20
CA GLU A 193 -2.26 -0.29 -8.36
C GLU A 193 -1.69 -0.64 -6.99
N ASP A 194 -1.55 -1.93 -6.73
CA ASP A 194 -0.97 -2.45 -5.49
C ASP A 194 0.51 -2.83 -5.76
N PRO A 195 1.48 -2.32 -4.97
CA PRO A 195 2.90 -2.61 -5.15
C PRO A 195 3.23 -4.10 -5.22
N VAL A 196 2.69 -4.88 -4.27
CA VAL A 196 3.01 -6.30 -4.12
C VAL A 196 1.83 -7.02 -3.49
N THR A 197 1.12 -7.80 -4.30
CA THR A 197 -0.02 -8.59 -3.84
C THR A 197 0.30 -10.07 -3.83
N GLY A 198 0.48 -10.66 -2.64
CA GLY A 198 0.61 -12.12 -2.49
C GLY A 198 -0.58 -12.87 -3.11
N SER A 199 -1.80 -12.35 -2.98
CA SER A 199 -3.00 -12.98 -3.55
C SER A 199 -3.06 -12.95 -5.09
N ALA A 200 -2.30 -12.06 -5.77
CA ALA A 200 -2.15 -12.12 -7.22
C ALA A 200 -1.21 -13.26 -7.63
N HIS A 201 -0.17 -13.50 -6.82
CA HIS A 201 0.78 -14.60 -7.04
C HIS A 201 0.13 -15.98 -6.93
N ALA A 202 -0.90 -16.14 -6.10
CA ALA A 202 -1.72 -17.36 -6.04
C ALA A 202 -2.41 -17.72 -7.38
N VAL A 203 -2.68 -16.73 -8.23
CA VAL A 203 -3.26 -16.88 -9.57
C VAL A 203 -2.14 -17.01 -10.61
N LEU A 204 -1.15 -16.11 -10.56
CA LEU A 204 0.01 -16.11 -11.47
C LEU A 204 0.79 -17.43 -11.41
N SER A 205 0.95 -18.01 -10.22
CA SER A 205 1.65 -19.28 -10.05
C SER A 205 0.95 -20.41 -10.79
N SER A 206 -0.37 -20.50 -10.67
CA SER A 206 -1.17 -21.51 -11.37
C SER A 206 -0.99 -21.39 -12.87
N TYR A 207 -1.11 -20.17 -13.39
CA TYR A 207 -0.99 -19.89 -14.81
C TYR A 207 0.42 -20.17 -15.35
N TRP A 208 1.46 -19.55 -14.77
CA TRP A 208 2.82 -19.66 -15.30
C TRP A 208 3.43 -21.06 -15.11
N SER A 209 3.00 -21.80 -14.09
CA SER A 209 3.43 -23.20 -13.92
C SER A 209 2.95 -24.07 -15.06
N GLU A 210 1.70 -23.89 -15.50
CA GLU A 210 1.14 -24.56 -16.68
C GLU A 210 1.89 -24.13 -17.95
N GLN A 211 2.12 -22.82 -18.13
CA GLN A 211 2.76 -22.28 -19.33
C GLN A 211 4.24 -22.66 -19.47
N LEU A 212 4.97 -22.78 -18.35
CA LEU A 212 6.43 -23.03 -18.34
C LEU A 212 6.79 -24.47 -17.99
N GLY A 213 5.85 -25.28 -17.50
CA GLY A 213 6.12 -26.62 -16.99
C GLY A 213 7.01 -26.64 -15.72
N LYS A 214 7.08 -25.52 -14.99
CA LYS A 214 7.95 -25.34 -13.81
C LYS A 214 7.16 -25.41 -12.51
N LYS A 215 7.76 -26.01 -11.46
CA LYS A 215 7.21 -26.05 -10.10
C LYS A 215 7.80 -24.99 -9.15
N GLU A 216 9.01 -24.54 -9.45
CA GLU A 216 9.64 -23.40 -8.80
C GLU A 216 9.86 -22.31 -9.84
N MET A 217 9.43 -21.09 -9.50
CA MET A 217 9.55 -19.93 -10.36
C MET A 217 9.89 -18.70 -9.53
N LEU A 218 10.57 -17.74 -10.16
CA LEU A 218 10.82 -16.42 -9.61
C LEU A 218 10.01 -15.38 -10.38
N GLY A 219 9.02 -14.79 -9.71
CA GLY A 219 8.19 -13.72 -10.26
C GLY A 219 8.52 -12.37 -9.62
N ILE A 220 8.41 -11.29 -10.40
CA ILE A 220 8.45 -9.92 -9.87
C ILE A 220 7.09 -9.25 -10.05
N SER A 221 6.65 -8.52 -9.02
CA SER A 221 5.66 -7.46 -9.18
C SER A 221 6.38 -6.12 -9.33
N LEU A 222 6.09 -5.44 -10.44
CA LEU A 222 6.62 -4.12 -10.76
C LEU A 222 5.63 -3.06 -10.24
N LEU A 223 6.14 -1.96 -9.71
CA LEU A 223 5.35 -0.77 -9.38
C LEU A 223 5.95 0.44 -10.10
N LEU A 224 5.09 1.34 -10.58
CA LEU A 224 5.48 2.69 -10.99
C LEU A 224 5.88 3.54 -9.77
N LEU A 225 7.12 3.36 -9.31
CA LEU A 225 7.84 4.38 -8.54
C LEU A 225 8.97 4.89 -9.42
N LYS A 226 8.74 5.97 -10.18
CA LYS A 226 9.83 6.71 -10.83
C LYS A 226 10.71 7.40 -9.77
N PRO A 227 11.98 7.70 -10.07
CA PRO A 227 13.12 6.80 -10.26
C PRO A 227 14.20 7.05 -9.18
N GLU A 228 14.98 6.04 -8.81
CA GLU A 228 16.42 6.13 -8.41
C GLU A 228 16.92 4.90 -7.65
N THR A 229 16.06 3.94 -7.32
CA THR A 229 16.51 2.69 -6.70
C THR A 229 15.87 1.52 -7.43
N ASP A 230 16.68 0.52 -7.78
CA ASP A 230 16.31 -0.78 -8.35
C ASP A 230 15.38 -1.60 -7.42
N ASN A 231 14.24 -1.04 -7.01
CA ASN A 231 13.31 -1.60 -6.03
C ASN A 231 12.31 -2.55 -6.71
N ALA A 232 12.80 -3.40 -7.62
CA ALA A 232 12.00 -4.49 -8.16
C ALA A 232 11.82 -5.56 -7.08
N THR A 233 10.57 -5.86 -6.72
CA THR A 233 10.27 -6.79 -5.62
C THR A 233 10.09 -8.20 -6.16
N ALA A 234 11.01 -9.11 -5.81
CA ALA A 234 11.01 -10.51 -6.26
C ALA A 234 10.38 -11.46 -5.23
N ALA A 235 9.37 -12.21 -5.65
CA ALA A 235 8.78 -13.30 -4.88
C ALA A 235 9.21 -14.65 -5.49
N LYS A 236 9.88 -15.50 -4.69
CA LYS A 236 10.14 -16.88 -5.07
C LYS A 236 8.90 -17.72 -4.76
N ILE A 237 8.36 -18.37 -5.78
CA ILE A 237 7.12 -19.15 -5.67
C ILE A 237 7.47 -20.62 -5.76
N ASN A 238 7.00 -21.39 -4.77
CA ASN A 238 7.09 -22.85 -4.79
C ASN A 238 5.67 -23.44 -4.77
N MET A 239 5.31 -24.15 -5.84
CA MET A 239 4.02 -24.83 -5.90
C MET A 239 4.08 -26.19 -5.21
N LYS A 240 3.45 -26.28 -4.03
CA LYS A 240 3.10 -27.55 -3.41
C LYS A 240 1.59 -27.78 -3.57
N THR A 241 1.21 -28.88 -4.21
CA THR A 241 -0.18 -29.33 -4.26
C THR A 241 -0.63 -29.71 -2.84
N CYS A 242 -1.60 -28.99 -2.29
CA CYS A 242 -2.34 -29.48 -1.12
C CYS A 242 -3.11 -30.74 -1.55
N LYS A 243 -2.68 -31.92 -1.09
CA LYS A 243 -3.49 -33.13 -1.19
C LYS A 243 -4.75 -32.90 -0.35
N SER A 244 -5.93 -32.98 -0.95
CA SER A 244 -7.16 -33.13 -0.20
C SER A 244 -7.06 -34.45 0.56
N SER A 245 -6.98 -34.40 1.89
CA SER A 245 -7.15 -35.60 2.70
C SER A 245 -8.58 -36.11 2.47
N HIS A 246 -8.68 -37.27 1.82
CA HIS A 246 -9.90 -38.07 1.83
C HIS A 246 -10.34 -38.30 3.27
N LEU A 247 -11.64 -38.17 3.52
CA LEU A 247 -12.27 -38.66 4.75
C LEU A 247 -11.93 -40.15 4.88
N ASP A 248 -11.20 -40.48 5.93
CA ASP A 248 -11.18 -41.84 6.44
C ASP A 248 -11.91 -41.83 7.79
N SER A 249 -13.01 -42.57 7.81
CA SER A 249 -13.88 -42.77 8.96
C SER A 249 -13.18 -43.68 9.97
N GLY A 250 -12.74 -43.10 11.09
CA GLY A 250 -12.27 -43.82 12.27
C GLY A 250 -12.88 -43.20 13.53
N VAL A 251 -13.55 -44.04 14.32
CA VAL A 251 -14.41 -43.72 15.47
C VAL A 251 -13.58 -43.44 16.73
N GLU A 252 -14.21 -42.74 17.70
CA GLU A 252 -13.87 -42.51 19.13
C GLU A 252 -13.01 -41.25 19.43
N SER A 253 -13.31 -40.37 20.38
CA SER A 253 -14.40 -40.23 21.38
C SER A 253 -14.43 -38.80 21.97
N ASP A 254 -15.63 -38.25 22.12
CA ASP A 254 -16.14 -37.18 23.01
C ASP A 254 -15.25 -36.06 23.59
N VAL A 255 -15.54 -34.81 23.17
CA VAL A 255 -15.87 -33.70 24.10
C VAL A 255 -17.06 -32.93 23.51
N GLN A 256 -18.20 -33.02 24.19
CA GLN A 256 -19.51 -32.57 23.72
C GLN A 256 -19.73 -31.07 24.01
N CYS A 257 -19.64 -30.20 23.01
CA CYS A 257 -20.14 -28.83 23.09
C CYS A 257 -21.66 -28.81 22.80
N ARG A 258 -22.48 -28.47 23.80
CA ARG A 258 -23.92 -28.27 23.68
C ARG A 258 -24.25 -26.93 23.01
N SER A 259 -24.29 -26.90 21.68
CA SER A 259 -25.01 -25.87 20.91
C SER A 259 -25.18 -26.34 19.46
N GLY A 260 -26.43 -26.45 19.02
CA GLY A 260 -26.79 -27.11 17.76
C GLY A 260 -26.32 -26.42 16.46
N PRO A 261 -26.57 -27.05 15.29
CA PRO A 261 -26.01 -26.67 13.99
C PRO A 261 -26.36 -25.26 13.50
N GLY A 262 -27.41 -24.64 14.05
CA GLY A 262 -27.86 -23.29 13.67
C GLY A 262 -26.96 -22.15 14.14
N CYS A 263 -26.12 -22.35 15.17
CA CYS A 263 -25.29 -21.28 15.73
C CYS A 263 -24.01 -21.02 14.90
N VAL A 264 -23.44 -22.07 14.30
CA VAL A 264 -22.21 -21.99 13.48
C VAL A 264 -22.45 -21.20 12.19
N VAL A 265 -23.58 -21.44 11.52
CA VAL A 265 -23.92 -20.76 10.27
C VAL A 265 -24.16 -19.27 10.51
N LYS A 266 -24.91 -18.91 11.56
CA LYS A 266 -25.21 -17.50 11.90
C LYS A 266 -23.96 -16.71 12.33
N CYS A 267 -23.09 -17.33 13.13
CA CYS A 267 -21.82 -16.73 13.56
C CYS A 267 -20.83 -16.57 12.39
N SER A 268 -20.84 -17.50 11.42
CA SER A 268 -20.02 -17.40 10.21
C SER A 268 -20.47 -16.25 9.29
N THR A 269 -21.78 -16.06 9.10
CA THR A 269 -22.32 -14.97 8.27
C THR A 269 -22.08 -13.59 8.88
N GLU A 270 -22.29 -13.43 10.20
CA GLU A 270 -22.02 -12.16 10.89
C GLU A 270 -20.51 -11.82 10.89
N ARG A 271 -19.64 -12.82 11.07
CA ARG A 271 -18.19 -12.64 10.94
C ARG A 271 -17.76 -12.28 9.52
N MET A 272 -18.38 -12.85 8.49
CA MET A 272 -18.12 -12.48 7.09
C MET A 272 -18.54 -11.03 6.78
N GLU A 273 -19.70 -10.59 7.28
CA GLU A 273 -20.14 -9.20 7.15
C GLU A 273 -19.19 -8.22 7.86
N SER A 274 -18.72 -8.55 9.06
CA SER A 274 -17.73 -7.73 9.80
C SER A 274 -16.41 -7.57 9.02
N ALA A 275 -15.95 -8.62 8.34
CA ALA A 275 -14.67 -8.61 7.64
C ALA A 275 -14.74 -7.97 6.25
N ALA A 276 -15.89 -8.07 5.56
CA ALA A 276 -16.18 -7.29 4.37
C ALA A 276 -16.22 -5.79 4.71
N LYS A 277 -16.85 -5.42 5.84
CA LYS A 277 -16.82 -4.05 6.38
C LYS A 277 -15.40 -3.58 6.69
N ARG A 278 -14.54 -4.42 7.31
CA ARG A 278 -13.12 -4.09 7.58
C ARG A 278 -12.28 -3.85 6.32
N ARG A 279 -12.49 -4.61 5.25
CA ARG A 279 -11.83 -4.40 3.94
C ARG A 279 -12.35 -3.16 3.22
N LEU A 280 -13.66 -2.93 3.23
CA LEU A 280 -14.25 -1.67 2.78
C LEU A 280 -13.72 -0.47 3.56
N ALA A 281 -13.50 -0.63 4.87
CA ALA A 281 -12.88 0.36 5.72
C ALA A 281 -11.41 0.60 5.34
N ALA A 282 -10.62 -0.43 5.04
CA ALA A 282 -9.24 -0.29 4.53
C ALA A 282 -9.18 0.53 3.24
N ASN A 283 -10.04 0.17 2.29
CA ASN A 283 -10.17 0.86 1.02
C ASN A 283 -10.71 2.29 1.19
N ALA A 284 -11.57 2.53 2.19
CA ALA A 284 -12.00 3.87 2.57
C ALA A 284 -10.88 4.67 3.23
N ARG A 285 -9.99 4.03 4.01
CA ARG A 285 -8.82 4.67 4.63
C ARG A 285 -7.85 5.15 3.55
N GLU A 286 -7.49 4.31 2.59
CA GLU A 286 -6.60 4.73 1.50
C GLU A 286 -7.20 5.87 0.67
N ARG A 287 -8.51 5.83 0.41
CA ARG A 287 -9.23 6.96 -0.20
C ARG A 287 -9.15 8.23 0.65
N ARG A 288 -9.36 8.14 1.97
CA ARG A 288 -9.23 9.29 2.88
C ARG A 288 -7.79 9.81 2.95
N ARG A 289 -6.77 8.94 2.92
CA ARG A 289 -5.36 9.31 2.86
C ARG A 289 -5.08 10.17 1.64
N MET A 290 -5.47 9.68 0.47
CA MET A 290 -5.26 10.38 -0.79
C MET A 290 -6.10 11.66 -0.88
N GLN A 291 -7.34 11.64 -0.37
CA GLN A 291 -8.20 12.81 -0.30
C GLN A 291 -7.64 13.87 0.67
N GLY A 292 -7.09 13.48 1.82
CA GLY A 292 -6.46 14.37 2.78
C GLY A 292 -5.24 15.06 2.18
N LEU A 293 -4.39 14.30 1.48
CA LEU A 293 -3.25 14.85 0.75
C LEU A 293 -3.69 15.85 -0.32
N ASN A 294 -4.69 15.48 -1.15
CA ASN A 294 -5.21 16.38 -2.18
C ASN A 294 -5.85 17.64 -1.58
N THR A 295 -6.56 17.50 -0.46
CA THR A 295 -7.15 18.63 0.29
C THR A 295 -6.07 19.57 0.82
N ALA A 296 -4.97 19.04 1.35
CA ALA A 296 -3.84 19.84 1.81
C ALA A 296 -3.19 20.62 0.66
N PHE A 297 -3.00 19.99 -0.50
CA PHE A 297 -2.54 20.66 -1.71
C PHE A 297 -3.51 21.76 -2.17
N ASP A 298 -4.81 21.53 -2.12
CA ASP A 298 -5.81 22.55 -2.47
C ASP A 298 -5.83 23.73 -1.49
N ARG A 299 -5.59 23.48 -0.19
CA ARG A 299 -5.40 24.58 0.79
C ARG A 299 -4.13 25.36 0.50
N LEU A 300 -3.02 24.68 0.20
CA LEU A 300 -1.75 25.32 -0.12
C LEU A 300 -1.87 26.20 -1.37
N ARG A 301 -2.57 25.73 -2.42
CA ARG A 301 -2.83 26.52 -3.63
C ARG A 301 -3.61 27.82 -3.39
N LYS A 302 -4.40 27.90 -2.31
CA LYS A 302 -5.16 29.12 -1.97
C LYS A 302 -4.29 30.23 -1.37
N VAL A 303 -3.17 29.87 -0.76
CA VAL A 303 -2.29 30.82 -0.05
C VAL A 303 -1.01 31.14 -0.81
N VAL A 304 -0.70 30.36 -1.84
CA VAL A 304 0.46 30.55 -2.70
C VAL A 304 0.07 31.40 -3.92
N PRO A 305 0.88 32.39 -4.34
CA PRO A 305 0.59 33.23 -5.50
C PRO A 305 0.45 32.40 -6.79
N GLN A 306 -0.53 32.75 -7.62
CA GLN A 306 -0.73 32.15 -8.94
C GLN A 306 -0.59 33.24 -10.00
N TRP A 307 0.31 33.07 -10.98
CA TRP A 307 0.50 33.99 -12.09
C TRP A 307 -0.08 33.40 -13.38
N GLY A 308 -1.07 34.07 -13.97
CA GLY A 308 -1.70 33.68 -15.24
C GLY A 308 -3.05 32.95 -15.09
N GLN A 309 -3.83 32.92 -16.19
CA GLN A 309 -5.22 32.42 -16.22
C GLN A 309 -5.41 31.03 -15.60
N ASP A 310 -6.32 30.93 -14.62
CA ASP A 310 -7.12 29.77 -14.10
C ASP A 310 -6.57 28.34 -14.17
N LYS A 311 -5.27 28.14 -14.40
CA LYS A 311 -4.66 26.82 -14.49
C LYS A 311 -4.27 26.35 -13.09
N LYS A 312 -4.98 25.34 -12.59
CA LYS A 312 -4.65 24.67 -11.34
C LYS A 312 -3.23 24.08 -11.39
N LEU A 313 -2.33 24.59 -10.55
CA LEU A 313 -0.94 24.12 -10.43
C LEU A 313 -0.88 22.61 -10.11
N SER A 314 0.05 21.87 -10.72
CA SER A 314 0.36 20.49 -10.32
C SER A 314 0.90 20.43 -8.87
N LYS A 315 0.99 19.23 -8.29
CA LYS A 315 1.53 19.06 -6.92
C LYS A 315 2.97 19.56 -6.82
N TYR A 316 3.81 19.23 -7.80
CA TYR A 316 5.20 19.67 -7.86
C TYR A 316 5.30 21.21 -8.01
N GLU A 317 4.57 21.80 -8.95
CA GLU A 317 4.56 23.27 -9.14
C GLU A 317 4.04 23.99 -7.90
N THR A 318 3.04 23.43 -7.20
CA THR A 318 2.52 24.00 -5.94
C THR A 318 3.59 24.04 -4.86
N LEU A 319 4.42 23.00 -4.72
CA LEU A 319 5.51 22.96 -3.74
C LEU A 319 6.63 23.93 -4.11
N GLN A 320 7.03 23.97 -5.38
CA GLN A 320 8.06 24.89 -5.86
C GLN A 320 7.65 26.36 -5.66
N MET A 321 6.39 26.68 -5.93
CA MET A 321 5.86 28.02 -5.73
C MET A 321 5.73 28.37 -4.23
N ALA A 322 5.31 27.42 -3.39
CA ALA A 322 5.28 27.61 -1.94
C ALA A 322 6.67 27.91 -1.38
N LEU A 323 7.69 27.15 -1.80
CA LEU A 323 9.07 27.38 -1.39
C LEU A 323 9.56 28.77 -1.81
N SER A 324 9.34 29.14 -3.07
CA SER A 324 9.72 30.45 -3.61
C SER A 324 9.02 31.59 -2.87
N TYR A 325 7.74 31.41 -2.52
CA TYR A 325 6.95 32.41 -1.81
C TYR A 325 7.42 32.59 -0.36
N ILE A 326 7.72 31.50 0.35
CA ILE A 326 8.30 31.55 1.70
C ILE A 326 9.63 32.30 1.67
N MET A 327 10.50 32.01 0.70
CA MET A 327 11.77 32.72 0.54
C MET A 327 11.58 34.23 0.29
N ALA A 328 10.64 34.59 -0.57
CA ALA A 328 10.33 35.99 -0.87
C ALA A 328 9.80 36.75 0.36
N LEU A 329 8.83 36.16 1.10
CA LEU A 329 8.30 36.74 2.33
C LEU A 329 9.39 36.88 3.41
N THR A 330 10.24 35.86 3.55
CA THR A 330 11.37 35.90 4.49
C THR A 330 12.33 37.04 4.15
N ARG A 331 12.60 37.25 2.87
CA ARG A 331 13.44 38.39 2.41
C ARG A 331 12.78 39.73 2.71
N ILE A 332 11.47 39.87 2.47
CA ILE A 332 10.73 41.11 2.76
C ILE A 332 10.75 41.42 4.25
N LEU A 333 10.52 40.42 5.11
CA LEU A 333 10.57 40.58 6.56
C LEU A 333 11.97 40.98 7.04
N ALA A 334 13.01 40.30 6.53
CA ALA A 334 14.40 40.63 6.86
C ALA A 334 14.81 42.04 6.40
N GLU A 335 14.28 42.52 5.27
CA GLU A 335 14.52 43.88 4.80
C GLU A 335 13.73 44.91 5.63
N ALA A 336 12.48 44.61 6.01
CA ALA A 336 11.66 45.47 6.87
C ALA A 336 12.30 45.68 8.26
N GLU A 337 12.99 44.67 8.79
CA GLU A 337 13.76 44.78 10.03
C GLU A 337 14.98 45.71 9.89
N ARG A 338 15.57 45.84 8.69
CA ARG A 338 16.70 46.76 8.44
C ARG A 338 16.28 48.22 8.34
N TYR A 339 15.05 48.51 7.90
CA TYR A 339 14.51 49.86 7.76
C TYR A 339 13.65 50.32 8.95
N SER A 340 13.73 49.64 10.10
CA SER A 340 12.84 49.85 11.26
C SER A 340 12.94 51.23 11.94
N THR A 341 13.78 52.15 11.46
CA THR A 341 13.87 53.53 11.98
C THR A 341 12.89 54.51 11.33
N GLU A 342 12.25 54.19 10.19
CA GLU A 342 11.25 55.07 9.54
C GLU A 342 9.92 54.34 9.33
N ARG A 343 9.02 54.49 10.32
CA ARG A 343 7.70 53.82 10.41
C ARG A 343 6.60 54.44 9.52
N GLU A 344 6.92 54.95 8.34
CA GLU A 344 5.89 55.59 7.49
C GLU A 344 5.29 54.66 6.43
N TRP A 345 6.00 53.63 5.98
CA TRP A 345 5.53 52.80 4.86
C TRP A 345 4.51 51.71 5.20
N ILE A 346 4.45 51.24 6.46
CA ILE A 346 3.52 50.15 6.85
C ILE A 346 2.08 50.67 7.01
N ASN A 347 1.87 51.98 7.22
CA ASN A 347 0.54 52.54 7.45
C ASN A 347 -0.28 52.75 6.16
N LEU A 348 0.29 52.62 4.97
CA LEU A 348 -0.39 53.01 3.74
C LEU A 348 -1.34 51.94 3.15
N HIS A 349 -1.38 50.70 3.64
CA HIS A 349 -2.10 49.60 2.96
C HIS A 349 -3.03 48.74 3.85
N CYS A 350 -3.24 49.11 5.11
CA CYS A 350 -4.13 48.36 6.01
C CYS A 350 -5.51 49.00 6.26
N GLU A 351 -5.93 50.01 5.48
CA GLU A 351 -7.25 50.65 5.66
C GLU A 351 -8.46 49.84 5.16
N HIS A 352 -8.26 48.68 4.51
CA HIS A 352 -9.37 47.90 3.90
C HIS A 352 -9.76 46.62 4.63
N PHE A 353 -9.24 46.34 5.83
CA PHE A 353 -9.63 45.14 6.59
C PHE A 353 -10.20 45.52 7.97
N HIS A 354 -11.51 45.33 8.11
CA HIS A 354 -12.27 45.60 9.34
C HIS A 354 -11.75 44.79 10.55
N PRO A 355 -11.82 45.31 11.80
CA PRO A 355 -11.08 44.76 12.94
C PRO A 355 -11.74 43.59 13.69
N GLU A 356 -12.89 43.07 13.28
CA GLU A 356 -13.76 42.27 14.17
C GLU A 356 -13.61 40.73 14.09
N SER A 357 -12.43 40.15 13.81
CA SER A 357 -12.35 38.67 13.76
C SER A 357 -11.05 38.01 14.26
N TYR A 358 -10.18 38.70 15.00
CA TYR A 358 -9.02 38.03 15.59
C TYR A 358 -8.99 38.15 17.11
N HIS A 359 -9.15 37.02 17.79
CA HIS A 359 -8.85 36.86 19.20
C HIS A 359 -7.39 37.25 19.46
N HIS A 360 -7.18 38.23 20.34
CA HIS A 360 -5.88 38.62 20.86
C HIS A 360 -5.16 37.42 21.49
N PHE A 361 -4.06 36.98 20.88
CA PHE A 361 -3.03 36.23 21.57
C PHE A 361 -2.00 37.22 22.12
N THR A 362 -2.13 37.55 23.40
CA THR A 362 -1.13 38.30 24.15
C THR A 362 0.08 37.39 24.41
N GLY A 363 1.07 37.45 23.52
CA GLY A 363 2.40 36.88 23.76
C GLY A 363 3.19 37.75 24.74
N GLN A 364 3.42 37.21 25.94
CA GLN A 364 4.33 37.75 26.94
C GLN A 364 5.73 37.94 26.33
N LYS A 365 6.32 39.13 26.53
CA LYS A 365 7.73 39.42 26.28
C LYS A 365 8.62 38.49 27.11
N MET A 366 9.54 37.77 26.46
CA MET A 366 10.71 37.17 27.10
C MET A 366 11.97 37.78 26.48
N ALA A 367 12.95 38.03 27.34
CA ALA A 367 14.16 38.80 27.09
C ALA A 367 15.26 37.95 26.44
N THR A 368 16.05 38.63 25.60
CA THR A 368 17.47 38.40 25.25
C THR A 368 18.09 37.05 25.64
N ASP A 369 18.17 36.13 24.69
CA ASP A 369 19.42 35.45 24.29
C ASP A 369 19.17 34.51 23.10
N SER A 370 20.08 34.55 22.13
CA SER A 370 20.29 33.63 20.99
C SER A 370 19.05 32.91 20.40
N ASP A 371 18.62 33.30 19.20
CA ASP A 371 17.59 32.62 18.42
C ASP A 371 17.97 31.13 18.15
N PRO A 372 17.32 30.14 18.82
CA PRO A 372 17.61 28.72 18.63
C PRO A 372 16.79 28.11 17.49
N TYR A 373 15.92 28.88 16.83
CA TYR A 373 14.97 28.34 15.86
C TYR A 373 15.55 28.33 14.43
N ALA A 374 16.43 29.28 14.10
CA ALA A 374 17.06 29.37 12.79
C ALA A 374 18.09 28.24 12.50
N GLN A 375 18.78 27.71 13.52
CA GLN A 375 19.84 26.69 13.32
C GLN A 375 19.31 25.25 13.14
N ARG A 376 18.03 24.97 13.43
CA ARG A 376 17.48 23.59 13.33
C ARG A 376 16.98 23.19 11.95
N ILE A 377 16.83 24.12 11.00
CA ILE A 377 16.19 23.79 9.71
C ILE A 377 17.20 23.22 8.68
N PHE A 378 18.52 23.42 8.87
CA PHE A 378 19.54 22.95 7.91
C PHE A 378 20.79 22.33 8.56
N SER A 379 20.62 21.41 9.52
CA SER A 379 21.71 20.58 10.03
C SER A 379 21.57 19.13 9.56
N TYR A 380 21.90 18.86 8.30
CA TYR A 380 22.17 17.49 7.84
C TYR A 380 23.67 17.25 8.06
N HIS A 381 24.02 16.63 9.19
CA HIS A 381 25.35 16.05 9.35
C HIS A 381 25.32 14.63 8.79
N PRO A 382 26.17 14.27 7.80
CA PRO A 382 26.28 12.90 7.36
C PRO A 382 26.98 12.09 8.46
N GLU A 383 26.23 11.23 9.16
CA GLU A 383 26.88 10.20 9.98
C GLU A 383 27.51 9.16 9.07
N HIS A 384 28.83 9.02 9.18
CA HIS A 384 29.59 7.94 8.55
C HIS A 384 29.17 6.60 9.14
N PHE A 385 28.51 5.76 8.36
CA PHE A 385 28.31 4.35 8.69
C PHE A 385 29.67 3.62 8.71
N GLN A 386 30.12 3.22 9.89
CA GLN A 386 31.16 2.20 10.03
C GLN A 386 30.52 0.81 9.88
N ILE A 387 30.93 0.08 8.84
CA ILE A 387 30.67 -1.34 8.69
C ILE A 387 31.56 -2.07 9.69
N ALA A 388 30.95 -2.76 10.66
CA ALA A 388 31.65 -3.79 11.43
C ALA A 388 31.74 -5.04 10.56
N ASN A 389 32.98 -5.53 10.36
CA ASN A 389 33.33 -6.69 9.54
C ASN A 389 32.64 -7.99 9.95
#